data_AF-A0A2D8K503-F1
#
_entry.id   AF-A0A2D8K503-F1
#
_cell.length_a   1.000
_cell.length_b   1.000
_cell.length_c   1.000
_cell.angle_alpha   90.00
_cell.angle_beta   90.00
_cell.angle_gamma   90.00
#
_symmetry.space_group_name_H-M   'P 1'
#
loop_
_entity.id
_entity.type
_entity.pdbx_description
1 polymer ?
#
loop_
_entity_poly.entity_id
_entity_poly.type
_entity_poly.pdbx_seq_one_letter_code
_entity_poly.pdbx_strand_id
1 'polypeptide(L)'
;MNTLSGCVTGMHRSGTTWLGTLISKFDKMVAIHEPCNFGYGLKGVPRWYIDGRYSEDRDFVDRLLREIPAGSARFQRDFSIKRPVHGLARLVLGNRSEREWRQALKDPENRLLLKDPFLLMMVPYLAEKGLPCVVSVRHPAA
;
A
#
# COMPACT_ATOMS: atom_id res chain seq x y z
N MET A 1 17.87 -7.11 -2.18
CA MET A 1 16.39 -7.10 -2.19
C MET A 1 15.94 -5.96 -1.32
N ASN A 2 15.00 -5.13 -1.78
CA ASN A 2 14.42 -4.08 -0.94
C ASN A 2 13.73 -4.72 0.27
N THR A 3 13.72 -4.03 1.40
CA THR A 3 13.11 -4.54 2.63
C THR A 3 11.86 -3.75 2.95
N LEU A 4 10.76 -4.46 3.24
CA LEU A 4 9.57 -3.85 3.80
C LEU A 4 9.84 -3.53 5.27
N SER A 5 9.81 -2.24 5.60
CA SER A 5 10.26 -1.73 6.90
C SER A 5 9.12 -1.40 7.86
N GLY A 6 7.88 -1.33 7.38
CA GLY A 6 6.72 -1.11 8.23
C GLY A 6 5.47 -0.68 7.46
N CYS A 7 4.45 -0.31 8.21
CA CYS A 7 3.19 0.20 7.72
C CYS A 7 2.76 1.47 8.48
N VAL A 8 2.13 2.41 7.79
CA VAL A 8 1.38 3.52 8.34
C VAL A 8 -0.07 3.33 7.93
N THR A 9 -0.95 3.13 8.91
CA THR A 9 -2.37 2.91 8.70
C THR A 9 -3.21 3.76 9.64
N GLY A 10 -4.53 3.66 9.54
CA GLY A 10 -5.49 4.50 10.21
C GLY A 10 -6.73 4.69 9.36
N MET A 11 -7.79 5.25 9.95
CA MET A 11 -8.99 5.59 9.19
C MET A 11 -8.66 6.58 8.06
N HIS A 12 -9.44 6.54 6.98
CA HIS A 12 -9.38 7.60 5.96
C HIS A 12 -9.52 8.97 6.64
N ARG A 13 -8.74 9.95 6.16
CA ARG A 13 -8.74 11.33 6.70
C ARG A 13 -8.29 11.44 8.16
N SER A 14 -7.51 10.49 8.70
CA SER A 14 -6.89 10.59 10.03
C SER A 14 -5.46 11.13 10.03
N GLY A 15 -4.99 11.75 8.94
CA GLY A 15 -3.64 12.32 8.87
C GLY A 15 -2.54 11.34 8.44
N THR A 16 -2.89 10.12 8.01
CA THR A 16 -1.93 9.11 7.51
C THR A 16 -1.05 9.60 6.36
N THR A 17 -1.56 10.50 5.51
CA THR A 17 -0.76 11.12 4.44
C THR A 17 0.36 12.00 4.99
N TRP A 18 0.06 12.87 5.96
CA TRP A 18 1.09 13.73 6.57
C TRP A 18 2.17 12.90 7.26
N LEU A 19 1.75 11.88 8.02
CA LEU A 19 2.66 10.97 8.71
C LEU A 19 3.50 10.14 7.72
N GLY A 20 2.90 9.61 6.66
CA GLY A 20 3.63 8.88 5.62
C GLY A 20 4.65 9.78 4.89
N THR A 21 4.31 11.04 4.62
CA THR A 21 5.23 12.03 4.05
C THR A 21 6.38 12.35 5.01
N LEU A 22 6.10 12.52 6.30
CA LEU A 22 7.13 12.74 7.31
C LEU A 22 8.08 11.55 7.38
N ILE A 23 7.56 10.32 7.42
CA ILE A 23 8.39 9.11 7.52
C ILE A 23 9.24 8.92 6.26
N SER A 24 8.72 9.26 5.09
CA SER A 24 9.48 9.20 3.83
C SER A 24 10.64 10.20 3.76
N LYS A 25 10.76 11.14 4.71
CA LYS A 25 11.92 12.03 4.84
C LYS A 25 13.07 11.43 5.64
N PHE A 26 12.85 10.32 6.36
CA PHE A 26 13.94 9.57 6.97
C PHE A 26 14.74 8.83 5.89
N ASP A 27 16.01 8.60 6.18
CA ASP A 27 16.97 8.11 5.19
C ASP A 27 16.47 6.86 4.45
N LYS A 28 16.42 7.00 3.12
CA LYS A 28 16.02 5.98 2.14
C LYS A 28 14.65 5.33 2.36
N MET A 29 13.73 5.94 3.11
CA MET A 29 12.36 5.44 3.22
C MET A 29 11.47 5.93 2.07
N VAL A 30 10.77 5.00 1.42
CA VAL A 30 9.80 5.32 0.36
C VAL A 30 8.43 4.75 0.72
N ALA A 31 7.46 5.64 0.92
CA ALA A 31 6.08 5.24 1.16
C ALA A 31 5.34 4.88 -0.14
N ILE A 32 4.81 3.66 -0.19
CA ILE A 32 3.91 3.19 -1.25
C ILE A 32 2.48 3.54 -0.85
N HIS A 33 1.81 4.36 -1.66
CA HIS A 33 0.50 4.88 -1.33
C HIS A 33 -0.66 3.94 -1.68
N GLU A 34 -1.34 3.41 -0.67
CA GLU A 34 -2.59 2.63 -0.77
C GLU A 34 -2.53 1.41 -1.71
N PRO A 35 -1.52 0.53 -1.59
CA PRO A 35 -1.42 -0.67 -2.41
C PRO A 35 -2.57 -1.68 -2.20
N CYS A 36 -3.33 -1.59 -1.11
CA CYS A 36 -4.49 -2.43 -0.82
C CYS A 36 -5.82 -1.76 -1.24
N ASN A 37 -5.77 -0.67 -2.00
CA ASN A 37 -6.99 -0.05 -2.52
C ASN A 37 -7.72 -1.02 -3.48
N PHE A 38 -8.99 -1.31 -3.23
CA PHE A 38 -9.77 -2.24 -4.04
C PHE A 38 -9.88 -1.82 -5.51
N GLY A 39 -9.99 -0.52 -5.79
CA GLY A 39 -10.20 -0.02 -7.16
C GLY A 39 -8.94 0.24 -7.97
N TYR A 40 -7.76 0.32 -7.35
CA TYR A 40 -6.53 0.62 -8.09
C TYR A 40 -5.24 0.08 -7.48
N GLY A 41 -5.29 -0.60 -6.34
CA GLY A 41 -4.14 -1.17 -5.66
C GLY A 41 -3.60 -2.40 -6.38
N LEU A 42 -3.13 -3.38 -5.62
CA LEU A 42 -2.65 -4.65 -6.13
C LEU A 42 -3.78 -5.47 -6.76
N LYS A 43 -3.40 -6.33 -7.72
CA LYS A 43 -4.34 -7.24 -8.37
C LYS A 43 -4.84 -8.29 -7.37
N GLY A 44 -6.15 -8.46 -7.29
CA GLY A 44 -6.79 -9.42 -6.39
C GLY A 44 -6.88 -8.94 -4.94
N VAL A 45 -6.95 -7.63 -4.71
CA VAL A 45 -7.44 -7.10 -3.44
C VAL A 45 -8.87 -7.62 -3.24
N PRO A 46 -9.16 -8.36 -2.16
CA PRO A 46 -10.45 -9.06 -2.02
C PRO A 46 -11.62 -8.11 -1.73
N ARG A 47 -11.38 -7.04 -0.97
CA ARG A 47 -12.40 -6.10 -0.49
C ARG A 47 -11.76 -4.76 -0.10
N TRP A 48 -12.59 -3.74 0.13
CA TRP A 48 -12.12 -2.41 0.53
C TRP A 48 -11.35 -2.44 1.84
N TYR A 49 -11.93 -2.98 2.93
CA TYR A 49 -11.23 -3.12 4.21
C TYR A 49 -10.91 -4.58 4.44
N ILE A 50 -9.63 -4.92 4.29
CA ILE A 50 -9.14 -6.27 4.57
C ILE A 50 -8.94 -6.45 6.07
N ASP A 51 -9.32 -7.62 6.58
CA ASP A 51 -9.44 -7.89 8.00
C ASP A 51 -8.77 -9.21 8.35
N GLY A 52 -7.89 -9.15 9.36
CA GLY A 52 -7.08 -10.27 9.78
C GLY A 52 -7.88 -11.45 10.32
N ARG A 53 -9.21 -11.39 10.40
CA ARG A 53 -10.08 -12.53 10.77
C ARG A 53 -10.41 -13.44 9.59
N TYR A 54 -10.29 -12.97 8.34
CA TYR A 54 -10.58 -13.77 7.15
C TYR A 54 -9.31 -14.39 6.57
N SER A 55 -9.33 -15.68 6.27
CA SER A 55 -8.16 -16.40 5.73
C SER A 55 -7.73 -15.86 4.36
N GLU A 56 -8.69 -15.54 3.48
CA GLU A 56 -8.41 -14.96 2.17
C GLU A 56 -7.68 -13.60 2.23
N ASP A 57 -8.00 -12.78 3.24
CA ASP A 57 -7.35 -11.49 3.46
C ASP A 57 -5.92 -11.70 3.98
N ARG A 58 -5.71 -12.71 4.85
CA ARG A 58 -4.37 -13.12 5.30
C ARG A 58 -3.53 -13.65 4.15
N ASP A 59 -4.08 -14.51 3.29
CA ASP A 59 -3.39 -15.06 2.13
C ASP A 59 -3.01 -13.95 1.14
N PHE A 60 -3.90 -12.98 0.94
CA PHE A 60 -3.62 -11.79 0.16
C PHE A 60 -2.45 -10.99 0.74
N VAL A 61 -2.45 -10.76 2.06
CA VAL A 61 -1.39 -10.01 2.74
C VAL A 61 -0.06 -10.77 2.72
N ASP A 62 -0.06 -12.08 2.96
CA ASP A 62 1.16 -12.90 2.87
C ASP A 62 1.79 -12.83 1.49
N ARG A 63 0.96 -12.87 0.44
CA ARG A 63 1.40 -12.63 -0.93
C ARG A 63 1.95 -11.22 -1.12
N LEU A 64 1.26 -10.19 -0.62
CA LEU A 64 1.71 -8.79 -0.69
C LEU A 64 3.08 -8.59 -0.04
N LEU A 65 3.26 -9.12 1.17
CA LEU A 65 4.50 -9.01 1.95
C LEU A 65 5.69 -9.67 1.23
N ARG A 66 5.42 -10.70 0.41
CA ARG A 66 6.43 -11.35 -0.44
C ARG A 66 6.68 -10.58 -1.74
N GLU A 67 5.63 -10.19 -2.45
CA GLU A 67 5.73 -9.69 -3.83
C GLU A 67 6.19 -8.22 -3.92
N ILE A 68 5.79 -7.37 -2.96
CA ILE A 68 6.21 -5.96 -2.94
C ILE A 68 7.74 -5.82 -2.86
N PRO A 69 8.43 -6.39 -1.86
CA PRO A 69 9.89 -6.28 -1.75
C PRO A 69 10.63 -7.07 -2.83
N ALA A 70 10.04 -8.15 -3.35
CA ALA A 70 10.61 -8.95 -4.43
C ALA A 70 10.54 -8.27 -5.81
N GLY A 71 9.79 -7.18 -5.96
CA GLY A 71 9.61 -6.50 -7.24
C GLY A 71 8.69 -7.22 -8.22
N SER A 72 7.93 -8.22 -7.75
CA SER A 72 7.05 -9.06 -8.58
C SER A 72 5.56 -8.69 -8.46
N ALA A 73 5.22 -7.73 -7.61
CA ALA A 73 3.85 -7.29 -7.38
C ALA A 73 3.19 -6.73 -8.66
N ARG A 74 1.89 -6.99 -8.80
CA ARG A 74 1.09 -6.53 -9.95
C ARG A 74 -0.03 -5.62 -9.49
N PHE A 75 -0.13 -4.44 -10.10
CA PHE A 75 -1.18 -3.47 -9.80
C PHE A 75 -2.36 -3.58 -10.77
N GLN A 76 -3.54 -3.20 -10.30
CA GLN A 76 -4.75 -3.08 -11.11
C GLN A 76 -4.58 -1.93 -12.10
N ARG A 77 -4.99 -2.20 -13.34
CA ARG A 77 -4.96 -1.25 -14.44
C ARG A 77 -6.33 -1.25 -15.10
N ASP A 78 -7.21 -0.40 -14.59
CA ASP A 78 -8.53 -0.24 -15.16
C ASP A 78 -8.49 0.67 -16.39
N PHE A 79 -9.06 0.17 -17.49
CA PHE A 79 -9.30 0.93 -18.69
C PHE A 79 -10.73 1.47 -18.69
N SER A 80 -10.88 2.79 -18.66
CA SER A 80 -12.20 3.44 -18.75
C SER A 80 -12.52 3.78 -20.19
N ILE A 81 -13.47 3.05 -20.79
CA ILE A 81 -13.99 3.31 -22.14
C ILE A 81 -14.56 4.74 -22.26
N LYS A 82 -15.13 5.28 -21.18
CA LYS A 82 -15.70 6.65 -21.13
C LYS A 82 -14.65 7.77 -21.24
N ARG A 83 -13.35 7.47 -21.03
CA ARG A 83 -12.25 8.44 -21.07
C ARG A 83 -11.01 7.77 -21.69
N PRO A 84 -11.04 7.48 -23.00
CA PRO A 84 -10.07 6.59 -23.64
C PRO A 84 -8.64 7.11 -23.54
N VAL A 85 -8.40 8.42 -23.73
CA VAL A 85 -7.06 9.03 -23.60
C VAL A 85 -6.50 8.86 -22.18
N HIS A 86 -7.30 9.16 -21.16
CA HIS A 86 -6.90 9.02 -19.76
C HIS A 86 -6.77 7.54 -19.35
N GLY A 87 -7.59 6.65 -19.90
CA GLY A 87 -7.49 5.20 -19.72
C GLY A 87 -6.20 4.65 -20.32
N LEU A 88 -5.84 5.09 -21.53
CA LEU A 88 -4.61 4.68 -22.21
C LEU A 88 -3.36 5.19 -21.46
N ALA A 89 -3.36 6.46 -21.04
CA ALA A 89 -2.29 7.02 -20.22
C ALA A 89 -2.09 6.23 -18.91
N ARG A 90 -3.18 5.83 -18.26
CA ARG A 90 -3.14 5.02 -17.02
C ARG A 90 -2.66 3.59 -17.27
N LEU A 91 -2.95 3.03 -18.45
CA LEU A 91 -2.45 1.71 -18.85
C LEU A 91 -0.93 1.69 -19.02
N VAL A 92 -0.38 2.77 -19.59
CA VAL A 92 1.07 2.93 -19.86
C VAL A 92 1.83 3.38 -18.62
N LEU A 93 1.37 4.44 -17.96
CA LEU A 93 2.06 5.06 -16.81
C LEU A 93 1.78 4.36 -15.47
N GLY A 94 0.81 3.44 -15.43
CA GLY A 94 0.33 2.84 -14.19
C GLY A 94 -0.42 3.85 -13.30
N ASN A 95 -0.83 3.39 -12.13
CA ASN A 95 -1.41 4.26 -11.10
C ASN A 95 -0.31 4.85 -10.19
N ARG A 96 -0.68 5.77 -9.30
CA ARG A 96 0.27 6.44 -8.39
C ARG A 96 1.05 5.43 -7.54
N SER A 97 0.34 4.48 -6.94
CA SER A 97 0.90 3.43 -6.09
C SER A 97 1.94 2.60 -6.85
N GLU A 98 1.61 2.20 -8.09
CA GLU A 98 2.52 1.46 -8.96
C GLU A 98 3.78 2.27 -9.31
N ARG A 99 3.64 3.57 -9.60
CA ARG A 99 4.78 4.43 -9.94
C ARG A 99 5.71 4.63 -8.76
N GLU A 100 5.17 4.91 -7.58
CA GLU A 100 5.95 5.08 -6.35
C GLU A 100 6.69 3.79 -6.01
N TRP A 101 6.02 2.63 -6.09
CA TRP A 101 6.66 1.33 -5.91
C TRP A 101 7.78 1.07 -6.93
N ARG A 102 7.52 1.26 -8.23
CA ARG A 102 8.55 1.10 -9.29
C ARG A 102 9.74 2.03 -9.09
N GLN A 103 9.49 3.26 -8.64
CA GLN A 103 10.55 4.21 -8.34
C GLN A 103 11.37 3.77 -7.12
N ALA A 104 10.71 3.26 -6.08
CA ALA A 104 11.37 2.77 -4.88
C ALA A 104 12.33 1.61 -5.20
N LEU A 105 11.95 0.71 -6.11
CA LEU A 105 12.78 -0.43 -6.52
C LEU A 105 14.01 -0.08 -7.37
N LYS A 106 14.15 1.17 -7.85
CA LYS A 106 15.33 1.57 -8.64
C LYS A 106 16.60 1.63 -7.79
N ASP A 107 16.45 1.85 -6.50
CA ASP A 107 17.56 1.87 -5.54
C ASP A 107 17.34 0.74 -4.53
N PRO A 108 18.24 -0.27 -4.48
CA PRO A 108 18.10 -1.39 -3.55
C PRO A 108 18.30 -0.98 -2.09
N GLU A 109 18.90 0.18 -1.81
CA GLU A 109 19.06 0.70 -0.46
C GLU A 109 17.75 1.32 0.07
N ASN A 110 16.74 1.53 -0.79
CA ASN A 110 15.44 2.00 -0.37
C ASN A 110 14.71 0.98 0.52
N ARG A 111 14.14 1.51 1.59
CA ARG A 111 13.29 0.86 2.56
C ARG A 111 11.84 1.18 2.26
N LEU A 112 11.03 0.15 2.07
CA LEU A 112 9.63 0.32 1.68
C LEU A 112 8.74 0.50 2.91
N LEU A 113 7.83 1.47 2.85
CA LEU A 113 6.80 1.69 3.86
C LEU A 113 5.43 1.57 3.20
N LEU A 114 4.52 0.78 3.76
CA LEU A 114 3.13 0.74 3.27
C LEU A 114 2.37 1.89 3.91
N LYS A 115 1.86 2.85 3.13
CA LYS A 115 0.90 3.83 3.64
C LYS A 115 -0.48 3.45 3.18
N ASP A 116 -1.30 2.85 4.04
CA ASP A 116 -2.57 2.28 3.60
C ASP A 116 -3.66 2.29 4.69
N PRO A 117 -4.77 3.04 4.52
CA PRO A 117 -5.87 3.01 5.47
C PRO A 117 -6.66 1.70 5.48
N PHE A 118 -6.60 0.90 4.41
CA PHE A 118 -7.30 -0.37 4.29
C PHE A 118 -6.64 -1.51 5.10
N LEU A 119 -5.42 -1.28 5.60
CA LEU A 119 -4.70 -2.21 6.47
C LEU A 119 -5.05 -2.10 7.96
N LEU A 120 -5.95 -1.20 8.35
CA LEU A 120 -6.25 -0.94 9.76
C LEU A 120 -6.68 -2.22 10.52
N MET A 121 -7.55 -3.03 9.89
CA MET A 121 -8.05 -4.28 10.49
C MET A 121 -7.05 -5.45 10.33
N MET A 122 -5.91 -5.24 9.67
CA MET A 122 -4.82 -6.22 9.55
C MET A 122 -3.71 -5.99 10.58
N VAL A 123 -3.74 -4.89 11.36
CA VAL A 123 -2.64 -4.53 12.28
C VAL A 123 -2.20 -5.68 13.20
N PRO A 124 -3.11 -6.44 13.86
CA PRO A 124 -2.70 -7.57 14.69
C PRO A 124 -1.92 -8.64 13.90
N TYR A 125 -2.41 -8.98 12.71
CA TYR A 125 -1.78 -9.98 11.85
C TYR A 125 -0.45 -9.50 11.28
N LEU A 126 -0.32 -8.23 10.91
CA LEU A 126 0.94 -7.63 10.47
C LEU A 126 1.98 -7.64 11.59
N ALA A 127 1.56 -7.39 12.84
CA ALA A 127 2.43 -7.46 14.01
C ALA A 127 2.91 -8.90 14.26
N GLU A 128 2.05 -9.91 14.12
CA GLU A 128 2.43 -11.34 14.18
C GLU A 128 3.48 -11.72 13.12
N LYS A 129 3.42 -11.11 11.94
CA LYS A 129 4.42 -11.27 10.86
C LYS A 129 5.69 -10.44 11.08
N GLY A 130 5.80 -9.72 12.19
CA GLY A 130 6.95 -8.88 12.52
C GLY A 130 7.02 -7.57 11.75
N LEU A 131 5.92 -7.12 11.13
CA LEU A 131 5.86 -5.84 10.43
C LEU A 131 5.36 -4.73 11.37
N PRO A 132 6.22 -3.78 11.80
CA PRO A 132 5.80 -2.71 12.69
C PRO A 132 4.80 -1.78 12.00
N CYS A 133 3.74 -1.42 12.72
CA CYS A 133 2.66 -0.57 12.22
C CYS A 133 2.52 0.69 13.09
N VAL A 134 2.50 1.85 12.45
CA VAL A 134 2.09 3.11 13.08
C VAL A 134 0.64 3.38 12.71
N VAL A 135 -0.23 3.52 13.72
CA VAL A 135 -1.67 3.71 13.53
C VAL A 135 -2.05 5.14 13.89
N SER A 136 -2.57 5.89 12.91
CA SER A 136 -3.11 7.23 13.14
C SER A 136 -4.59 7.16 13.51
N VAL A 137 -4.91 7.55 14.74
CA VAL A 137 -6.26 7.59 15.28
C VAL A 137 -6.75 9.04 15.31
N ARG A 138 -7.93 9.28 14.72
CA ARG A 138 -8.62 10.58 14.79
C ARG A 138 -9.74 10.47 15.82
N HIS A 139 -9.91 11.53 16.62
CA HIS A 139 -11.05 11.64 17.52
C HIS A 139 -12.37 11.59 16.73
N PRO A 140 -13.38 10.80 17.13
CA PRO A 140 -14.60 10.62 16.35
C PRO A 140 -15.42 11.90 16.17
N ALA A 141 -15.25 12.88 17.07
CA ALA A 141 -15.92 14.19 16.99
C ALA A 141 -15.10 15.29 16.26
N ALA A 142 -13.94 14.94 15.68
CA ALA A 142 -13.09 15.90 14.96
C ALA A 142 -13.40 15.94 13.47
#